data_AF-A0A7V9JF43-F1
#
_entry.id   AF-A0A7V9JF43-F1
#
_cell.length_a   1.000
_cell.length_b   1.000
_cell.length_c   1.000
_cell.angle_alpha   90.00
_cell.angle_beta   90.00
_cell.angle_gamma   90.00
#
_symmetry.space_group_name_H-M   'P 1'
#
loop_
_entity.id
_entity.type
_entity.pdbx_description
1 polymer ?
#
loop_
_entity_poly.entity_id
_entity_poly.type
_entity_poly.pdbx_seq_one_letter_code
_entity_poly.pdbx_strand_id
1 'polypeptide(L)'
;MPFTRDQIRSSIERAGDEHWQALIRHHEDAYPASRPTPGDVARAEAERLNQLGLADRPDMRLAETRVERLNGSVRITHVFESGPSKTREPIAPYTNYE
;
A
#
# COMPACT_ATOMS: atom_id res chain seq x y z
N MET A 1 -0.60 -13.23 11.22
CA MET A 1 -0.01 -12.11 12.01
C MET A 1 -0.41 -10.84 11.28
N PRO A 2 -0.91 -9.80 11.98
CA PRO A 2 -1.40 -8.59 11.33
C PRO A 2 -0.29 -7.92 10.52
N PHE A 3 -0.65 -7.34 9.37
CA PHE A 3 0.24 -6.46 8.63
C PHE A 3 0.60 -5.26 9.50
N THR A 4 1.89 -4.90 9.49
CA THR A 4 2.40 -3.72 10.20
C THR A 4 2.68 -2.58 9.24
N ARG A 5 2.68 -1.36 9.78
CA ARG A 5 3.12 -0.15 9.05
C ARG A 5 4.47 -0.37 8.35
N ASP A 6 5.42 -0.99 9.05
CA ASP A 6 6.77 -1.21 8.51
C ASP A 6 6.77 -2.22 7.37
N GLN A 7 5.94 -3.27 7.43
CA GLN A 7 5.81 -4.22 6.31
C GLN A 7 5.26 -3.55 5.05
N ILE A 8 4.24 -2.69 5.19
CA ILE A 8 3.67 -1.95 4.06
C ILE A 8 4.66 -0.93 3.53
N ARG A 9 5.31 -0.16 4.41
CA ARG A 9 6.37 0.78 4.04
C ARG A 9 7.49 0.10 3.27
N SER A 10 8.05 -0.98 3.81
CA SER A 10 9.12 -1.73 3.15
C SER A 10 8.66 -2.36 1.84
N SER A 11 7.38 -2.69 1.68
CA SER A 11 6.87 -3.16 0.39
C SER A 11 6.77 -2.04 -0.64
N ILE A 12 6.41 -0.82 -0.24
CA ILE A 12 6.36 0.35 -1.12
C ILE A 12 7.78 0.76 -1.52
N GLU A 13 8.71 0.80 -0.56
CA GLU A 13 10.13 1.11 -0.83
C GLU A 13 10.74 0.08 -1.80
N ARG A 14 10.40 -1.21 -1.66
CA ARG A 14 10.86 -2.27 -2.58
C ARG A 14 10.24 -2.16 -3.98
N ALA A 15 9.08 -1.53 -4.12
CA ALA A 15 8.49 -1.26 -5.43
C ALA A 15 9.32 -0.25 -6.22
N GLY A 16 10.04 0.64 -5.52
CA GLY A 16 10.99 1.58 -6.10
C GLY A 16 10.78 3.01 -5.59
N ASP A 17 11.85 3.80 -5.67
CA ASP A 17 11.86 5.19 -5.20
C ASP A 17 10.81 6.07 -5.90
N GLU A 18 10.45 5.76 -7.14
CA GLU A 18 9.39 6.48 -7.88
C GLU A 18 8.01 6.32 -7.24
N HIS A 19 7.71 5.15 -6.68
CA HIS A 19 6.46 4.87 -5.98
C HIS A 19 6.41 5.59 -4.63
N TRP A 20 7.55 5.64 -3.93
CA TRP A 20 7.68 6.41 -2.69
C TRP A 20 7.59 7.93 -2.95
N GLN A 21 8.28 8.42 -3.99
CA GLN A 21 8.22 9.81 -4.44
C GLN A 21 6.83 10.19 -4.97
N ALA A 22 6.05 9.26 -5.53
CA ALA A 22 4.68 9.50 -5.91
C ALA A 22 3.79 9.80 -4.70
N LEU A 23 3.97 9.06 -3.61
CA LEU A 23 3.29 9.32 -2.35
C LEU A 23 3.71 10.64 -1.72
N ILE A 24 5.03 10.94 -1.69
CA ILE A 24 5.55 12.19 -1.16
C ILE A 24 5.04 13.39 -1.96
N ARG A 25 5.13 13.36 -3.29
CA ARG A 25 4.69 14.51 -4.11
C ARG A 25 3.18 14.72 -4.05
N HIS A 26 2.38 13.64 -4.04
CA HIS A 26 0.94 13.79 -3.80
C HIS A 26 0.65 14.42 -2.43
N HIS A 27 1.43 14.06 -1.40
CA HIS A 27 1.36 14.66 -0.07
C HIS A 27 1.74 16.16 -0.08
N GLU A 28 2.83 16.52 -0.74
CA GLU A 28 3.28 17.92 -0.87
C GLU A 28 2.29 18.78 -1.66
N ASP A 29 1.68 18.24 -2.72
CA ASP A 29 0.74 18.96 -3.58
C ASP A 29 -0.67 19.09 -2.95
N ALA A 30 -1.14 18.07 -2.22
CA ALA A 30 -2.51 18.02 -1.71
C ALA A 30 -2.70 18.75 -0.37
N TYR A 31 -1.67 18.79 0.51
CA TYR A 31 -1.83 19.27 1.89
C TYR A 31 -0.60 20.02 2.45
N PRO A 32 -0.39 21.30 2.07
CA PRO A 32 0.76 22.08 2.56
C PRO A 32 0.68 22.44 4.05
N ALA A 33 -0.49 22.33 4.69
CA ALA A 33 -0.78 22.93 5.99
C ALA A 33 -0.90 21.93 7.17
N SER A 34 -0.39 20.70 7.02
CA SER A 34 -0.39 19.59 8.00
C SER A 34 -1.44 18.52 7.71
N ARG A 35 -0.99 17.32 7.24
CA ARG A 35 -1.79 16.07 7.13
C ARG A 35 -0.92 14.84 6.72
N PRO A 36 -1.46 13.59 6.67
CA PRO A 36 -0.79 12.35 7.10
C PRO A 36 0.54 12.06 6.42
N THR A 37 1.52 11.60 7.21
CA THR A 37 2.83 11.19 6.71
C THR A 37 2.71 9.94 5.83
N PRO A 38 3.70 9.63 4.97
CA PRO A 38 3.77 8.32 4.32
C PRO A 38 3.64 7.13 5.30
N GLY A 39 4.03 7.35 6.57
CA GLY A 39 3.81 6.39 7.65
C GLY A 39 2.36 6.20 8.07
N ASP A 40 1.56 7.27 8.08
CA ASP A 40 0.13 7.21 8.35
C ASP A 40 -0.62 6.52 7.21
N VAL A 41 -0.21 6.76 5.96
CA VAL A 41 -0.69 6.03 4.78
C VAL A 41 -0.39 4.53 4.91
N ALA A 42 0.85 4.18 5.23
CA ALA A 42 1.22 2.78 5.44
C ALA A 42 0.47 2.13 6.62
N ARG A 43 0.15 2.90 7.66
CA ARG A 43 -0.68 2.42 8.79
C ARG A 43 -2.13 2.17 8.36
N ALA A 44 -2.78 3.13 7.70
CA ALA A 44 -4.16 3.00 7.25
C ALA A 44 -4.33 1.81 6.29
N GLU A 45 -3.34 1.60 5.43
CA GLU A 45 -3.35 0.48 4.50
C GLU A 45 -3.11 -0.86 5.19
N ALA A 46 -2.23 -0.91 6.19
CA ALA A 46 -2.08 -2.10 7.04
C ALA A 46 -3.39 -2.45 7.77
N GLU A 47 -4.08 -1.46 8.35
CA GLU A 47 -5.38 -1.65 8.99
C GLU A 47 -6.43 -2.16 8.00
N ARG A 48 -6.50 -1.60 6.79
CA ARG A 48 -7.41 -2.06 5.72
C ARG A 48 -7.13 -3.51 5.32
N LEU A 49 -5.88 -3.87 5.11
CA LEU A 49 -5.47 -5.23 4.74
C LEU A 49 -5.81 -6.25 5.85
N ASN A 50 -5.66 -5.83 7.11
CA ASN A 50 -6.08 -6.63 8.27
C ASN A 50 -7.60 -6.79 8.33
N GLN A 51 -8.38 -5.75 8.07
CA GLN A 51 -9.86 -5.81 8.02
C GLN A 51 -10.37 -6.74 6.91
N LEU A 52 -9.65 -6.85 5.80
CA LEU A 52 -9.95 -7.81 4.72
C LEU A 52 -9.62 -9.27 5.08
N GLY A 53 -9.05 -9.52 6.27
CA GLY A 53 -8.63 -10.85 6.72
C GLY A 53 -7.46 -11.43 5.95
N LEU A 54 -6.71 -10.61 5.19
CA LEU A 54 -5.59 -11.07 4.37
C LEU A 54 -4.37 -11.46 5.22
N ALA A 55 -4.25 -10.89 6.43
CA ALA A 55 -3.17 -11.17 7.36
C ALA A 55 -3.32 -12.51 8.11
N ASP A 56 -4.54 -13.06 8.08
CA ASP A 56 -4.89 -14.32 8.74
C ASP A 56 -4.83 -15.51 7.77
N ARG A 57 -4.57 -15.25 6.48
CA ARG A 57 -4.42 -16.29 5.45
C ARG A 57 -2.96 -16.76 5.38
N PRO A 58 -2.63 -17.96 5.90
CA PRO A 58 -1.24 -18.43 6.00
C PRO A 58 -0.61 -18.74 4.63
N ASP A 59 -1.44 -18.92 3.62
CA ASP A 59 -1.08 -19.19 2.23
C ASP A 59 -0.94 -17.93 1.38
N MET A 60 -1.24 -16.75 1.93
CA MET A 60 -1.11 -15.47 1.24
C MET A 60 0.09 -14.67 1.72
N ARG A 61 0.88 -14.17 0.77
CA ARG A 61 2.04 -13.32 1.04
C ARG A 61 2.00 -12.08 0.18
N LEU A 62 2.24 -10.91 0.78
CA LEU A 62 2.41 -9.67 0.03
C LEU A 62 3.64 -9.79 -0.87
N ALA A 63 3.41 -9.84 -2.18
CA ALA A 63 4.45 -10.07 -3.19
C ALA A 63 4.99 -8.74 -3.72
N GLU A 64 4.09 -7.81 -4.03
CA GLU A 64 4.39 -6.55 -4.69
C GLU A 64 3.39 -5.49 -4.23
N THR A 65 3.82 -4.24 -4.20
CA THR A 65 2.94 -3.08 -4.05
C THR A 65 3.18 -2.16 -5.23
N ARG A 66 2.12 -1.68 -5.87
CA ARG A 66 2.19 -0.74 -6.99
C ARG A 66 1.55 0.56 -6.56
N VAL A 67 2.22 1.67 -6.83
CA VAL A 67 1.69 3.02 -6.60
C VAL A 67 1.59 3.73 -7.93
N GLU A 68 0.38 4.01 -8.36
CA GLU A 68 0.10 4.75 -9.59
C GLU A 68 -0.32 6.17 -9.24
N ARG A 69 0.22 7.16 -9.96
CA ARG A 69 -0.31 8.53 -9.88
C ARG A 69 -1.54 8.65 -10.76
N LEU A 70 -2.58 9.24 -10.20
CA LEU A 70 -3.76 9.69 -10.91
C LEU A 70 -3.78 11.23 -10.92
N ASN A 71 -4.59 11.83 -11.79
CA ASN A 71 -4.77 13.27 -11.80
C ASN A 71 -5.39 13.72 -10.46
N GLY A 72 -4.56 14.23 -9.56
CA GLY A 72 -4.96 14.73 -8.23
C GLY A 72 -5.03 13.68 -7.11
N SER A 73 -4.64 12.42 -7.35
CA SER A 73 -4.66 11.37 -6.32
C SER A 73 -3.58 10.31 -6.59
N VAL A 74 -3.39 9.39 -5.65
CA VAL A 74 -2.57 8.18 -5.84
C VAL A 74 -3.42 6.94 -5.67
N ARG A 75 -3.06 5.89 -6.39
CA ARG A 75 -3.68 4.57 -6.32
C ARG A 75 -2.64 3.58 -5.83
N ILE A 76 -2.88 2.94 -4.69
CA ILE A 76 -2.05 1.83 -4.23
C ILE A 76 -2.76 0.51 -4.51
N THR A 77 -2.05 -0.40 -5.19
CA THR A 77 -2.50 -1.75 -5.50
C THR A 77 -1.53 -2.75 -4.87
N HIS A 78 -2.01 -3.57 -3.94
CA HIS A 78 -1.22 -4.68 -3.40
C HIS A 78 -1.46 -5.95 -4.21
N VAL A 79 -0.37 -6.64 -4.55
CA VAL A 79 -0.40 -7.96 -5.20
C VAL A 79 0.01 -9.00 -4.17
N PHE A 80 -0.87 -9.95 -3.94
CA PHE A 80 -0.61 -11.09 -3.07
C PHE A 80 -0.30 -12.33 -3.87
N GLU A 81 0.65 -13.11 -3.39
CA GLU A 81 0.94 -14.45 -3.87
C GLU A 81 0.17 -15.44 -2.99
N SER A 82 -0.66 -16.31 -3.60
CA SER A 82 -1.47 -17.30 -2.91
C SER A 82 -1.08 -18.73 -3.30
N GLY A 83 -0.93 -19.58 -2.28
CA GLY A 83 -0.84 -21.04 -2.42
C GLY A 83 0.44 -21.57 -3.09
N PRO A 84 0.54 -22.91 -3.24
CA PRO A 84 1.72 -23.57 -3.82
C PRO A 84 1.93 -23.24 -5.31
N SER A 85 0.89 -22.79 -6.01
CA SER A 85 0.96 -22.33 -7.40
C SER A 85 1.57 -20.94 -7.55
N LYS A 86 1.79 -20.21 -6.44
CA LYS A 86 2.28 -18.82 -6.43
C LYS A 86 1.44 -17.90 -7.32
N THR A 87 0.13 -18.07 -7.29
CA THR A 87 -0.80 -17.26 -8.08
C THR A 87 -0.75 -15.83 -7.57
N ARG A 88 -0.52 -14.86 -8.47
CA ARG A 88 -0.44 -13.43 -8.13
C ARG A 88 -1.78 -12.75 -8.37
N GLU A 89 -2.40 -12.27 -7.31
CA GLU A 89 -3.71 -11.63 -7.36
C GLU A 89 -3.62 -10.21 -6.80
N PRO A 90 -3.94 -9.18 -7.61
CA PRO A 90 -4.11 -7.83 -7.09
C PRO A 90 -5.40 -7.74 -6.29
N ILE A 91 -5.33 -7.10 -5.12
CA ILE A 91 -6.54 -6.75 -4.38
C ILE A 91 -7.10 -5.40 -4.84
N ALA A 92 -8.33 -5.09 -4.40
CA ALA A 92 -8.97 -3.82 -4.70
C ALA A 92 -8.03 -2.64 -4.36
N PRO A 93 -7.75 -1.77 -5.35
CA PRO A 93 -6.85 -0.66 -5.17
C PRO A 93 -7.43 0.36 -4.21
N TYR A 94 -6.57 0.99 -3.40
CA TYR A 94 -6.95 2.06 -2.50
C TYR A 94 -6.61 3.41 -3.13
N THR A 95 -7.60 4.30 -3.20
CA THR A 95 -7.47 5.66 -3.76
C THR A 95 -7.92 6.75 -2.78
N ASN A 96 -8.33 6.37 -1.56
CA ASN A 96 -8.97 7.28 -0.62
C ASN A 96 -7.95 8.01 0.26
N TYR A 97 -7.09 8.81 -0.37
CA TYR A 97 -6.09 9.66 0.29
C TYR A 97 -6.61 11.08 0.56
N GLU A 98 -7.92 11.24 0.75
CA GLU A 98 -8.52 12.53 1.14
C GLU A 98 -8.29 12.87 2.63
#